data_AF-A0A7Y8ST80-F1
#
_entry.id   AF-A0A7Y8ST80-F1
#
_cell.length_a   1.000
_cell.length_b   1.000
_cell.length_c   1.000
_cell.angle_alpha   90.00
_cell.angle_beta   90.00
_cell.angle_gamma   90.00
#
_symmetry.space_group_name_H-M   'P 1'
#
loop_
_entity.id
_entity.type
_entity.pdbx_description
1 polymer ?
#
loop_
_entity_poly.entity_id
_entity_poly.type
_entity_poly.pdbx_seq_one_letter_code
_entity_poly.pdbx_strand_id
1 'polypeptide(L)'
;MLPRARQPVFDDDDVARAEAALRALGASFQDWIADEVAKVHAAREDAQRAGWSHEGLTALYEAAHDAKGLGATYDYPFVTRLAASLCRLIETPEGKAAACAAPALIHAHVDAMRAAVRDRVRTDEPPAARALIEALEARVRALGVAPR
;
A
#
# COMPACT_ATOMS: atom_id res chain seq x y z
N MET A 1 46.22 -33.63 23.62
CA MET A 1 45.30 -33.79 22.47
C MET A 1 44.16 -32.81 22.67
N LEU A 2 44.23 -31.63 22.04
CA LEU A 2 43.20 -30.59 22.19
C LEU A 2 42.03 -30.90 21.24
N PRO A 3 40.77 -30.80 21.68
CA PRO A 3 39.62 -31.04 20.82
C PRO A 3 39.54 -29.93 19.76
N ARG A 4 39.43 -30.32 18.48
CA ARG A 4 39.15 -29.41 17.37
C ARG A 4 37.83 -28.70 17.64
N ALA A 5 37.86 -27.37 17.67
CA ALA A 5 36.65 -26.56 17.68
C ALA A 5 35.76 -26.99 16.50
N ARG A 6 34.48 -27.22 16.78
CA ARG A 6 33.47 -27.58 15.80
C ARG A 6 33.36 -26.39 14.83
N GLN A 7 33.77 -26.60 13.57
CA GLN A 7 33.70 -25.57 12.54
C GLN A 7 32.24 -25.08 12.42
N PRO A 8 31.99 -23.77 12.26
CA PRO A 8 30.63 -23.27 12.07
C PRO A 8 29.99 -23.91 10.84
N VAL A 9 28.68 -24.18 10.92
CA VAL A 9 27.88 -24.89 9.90
C VAL A 9 27.75 -24.09 8.60
N PHE A 10 27.99 -22.78 8.66
CA PHE A 10 28.08 -21.88 7.51
C PHE A 10 29.45 -21.22 7.54
N ASP A 11 30.11 -21.16 6.39
CA ASP A 11 31.33 -20.37 6.23
C ASP A 11 30.99 -18.91 5.88
N ASP A 12 32.01 -18.05 5.84
CA ASP A 12 31.83 -16.63 5.57
C ASP A 12 31.24 -16.37 4.16
N ASP A 13 31.49 -17.26 3.21
CA ASP A 13 30.96 -17.18 1.84
C ASP A 13 29.46 -17.52 1.80
N ASP A 14 29.02 -18.50 2.59
CA ASP A 14 27.60 -18.83 2.78
C ASP A 14 26.83 -17.66 3.40
N VAL A 15 27.40 -17.00 4.43
CA VAL A 15 26.80 -15.81 5.06
C VAL A 15 26.74 -14.66 4.06
N ALA A 16 27.82 -14.39 3.32
CA ALA A 16 27.87 -13.31 2.33
C ALA A 16 26.84 -13.51 1.20
N ARG A 17 26.65 -14.75 0.73
CA ARG A 17 25.61 -15.10 -0.25
C ARG A 17 24.20 -14.88 0.28
N ALA A 18 23.93 -15.28 1.52
CA ALA A 18 22.63 -15.09 2.15
C ALA A 18 22.29 -13.59 2.26
N GLU A 19 23.24 -12.77 2.72
CA GLU A 19 23.03 -11.32 2.79
C GLU A 19 22.83 -10.67 1.41
N ALA A 20 23.57 -11.12 0.39
CA ALA A 20 23.40 -10.62 -0.97
C ALA A 20 21.99 -10.92 -1.51
N ALA A 21 21.47 -12.13 -1.25
CA ALA A 21 20.11 -12.50 -1.59
C ALA A 21 19.06 -11.64 -0.85
N LEU A 22 19.26 -11.37 0.45
CA LEU A 22 18.39 -10.50 1.23
C LEU A 22 18.39 -9.06 0.70
N ARG A 23 19.56 -8.51 0.34
CA ARG A 23 19.67 -7.17 -0.27
C ARG A 23 18.97 -7.10 -1.62
N ALA A 24 19.14 -8.13 -2.46
CA ALA A 24 18.45 -8.22 -3.74
C ALA A 24 16.92 -8.28 -3.57
N LEU A 25 16.44 -9.05 -2.59
CA LEU A 25 15.01 -9.13 -2.27
C LEU A 25 14.43 -7.78 -1.83
N GLY A 26 15.13 -7.06 -0.95
CA GLY A 26 14.70 -5.73 -0.50
C GLY A 26 14.68 -4.68 -1.62
N ALA A 27 15.57 -4.77 -2.61
CA ALA A 27 15.53 -3.93 -3.81
C ALA A 27 14.27 -4.22 -4.64
N SER A 28 13.91 -5.50 -4.81
CA SER A 28 12.71 -5.92 -5.53
C SER A 28 11.41 -5.45 -4.88
N PHE A 29 11.37 -5.29 -3.54
CA PHE A 29 10.18 -4.80 -2.84
C PHE A 29 9.73 -3.42 -3.32
N GLN A 30 10.69 -2.53 -3.66
CA GLN A 30 10.37 -1.21 -4.18
C GLN A 30 9.66 -1.28 -5.54
N ASP A 31 10.14 -2.14 -6.42
CA ASP A 31 9.56 -2.28 -7.75
C ASP A 31 8.18 -2.95 -7.67
N TRP A 32 8.04 -3.97 -6.81
CA TRP A 32 6.76 -4.65 -6.62
C TRP A 32 5.69 -3.75 -6.02
N ILE A 33 6.00 -2.94 -5.00
CA ILE A 33 5.00 -2.00 -4.48
C ILE A 33 4.66 -0.91 -5.51
N ALA A 34 5.62 -0.51 -6.35
CA ALA A 34 5.36 0.44 -7.43
C ALA A 34 4.40 -0.12 -8.46
N ASP A 35 4.55 -1.40 -8.82
CA ASP A 35 3.63 -2.10 -9.71
C ASP A 35 2.23 -2.21 -9.08
N GLU A 36 2.12 -2.54 -7.79
CA GLU A 36 0.82 -2.58 -7.11
C GLU A 36 0.13 -1.22 -7.07
N VAL A 37 0.86 -0.15 -6.71
CA VAL A 37 0.30 1.21 -6.70
C VAL A 37 -0.02 1.72 -8.11
N ALA A 38 0.72 1.28 -9.13
CA ALA A 38 0.40 1.57 -10.53
C ALA A 38 -0.92 0.92 -10.96
N LYS A 39 -1.21 -0.32 -10.52
CA LYS A 39 -2.51 -0.97 -10.75
C LYS A 39 -3.65 -0.20 -10.08
N VAL A 40 -3.47 0.24 -8.83
CA VAL A 40 -4.45 1.08 -8.12
C VAL A 40 -4.71 2.38 -8.88
N HIS A 41 -3.65 3.03 -9.38
CA HIS A 41 -3.79 4.25 -10.16
C HIS A 41 -4.55 4.02 -11.47
N ALA A 42 -4.20 2.98 -12.23
CA ALA A 42 -4.89 2.61 -13.46
C ALA A 42 -6.38 2.33 -13.22
N ALA A 43 -6.70 1.53 -12.19
CA ALA A 43 -8.08 1.26 -11.81
C ALA A 43 -8.86 2.53 -11.43
N ARG A 44 -8.20 3.51 -10.78
CA ARG A 44 -8.78 4.83 -10.48
C ARG A 44 -9.05 5.65 -11.74
N GLU A 45 -8.18 5.59 -12.74
CA GLU A 45 -8.40 6.24 -14.03
C GLU A 45 -9.53 5.59 -14.83
N ASP A 46 -9.60 4.26 -14.83
CA ASP A 46 -10.71 3.50 -15.45
C ASP A 46 -12.04 3.84 -14.78
N ALA A 47 -12.08 3.82 -13.44
CA ALA A 47 -13.26 4.23 -12.69
C ALA A 47 -13.68 5.67 -13.02
N GLN A 48 -12.73 6.60 -13.13
CA GLN A 48 -13.02 7.98 -13.53
C GLN A 48 -13.61 8.06 -14.95
N ARG A 49 -13.03 7.35 -15.92
CA ARG A 49 -13.53 7.29 -17.31
C ARG A 49 -14.94 6.69 -17.38
N ALA A 50 -15.23 5.72 -16.52
CA ALA A 50 -16.54 5.10 -16.37
C ALA A 50 -17.52 5.95 -15.53
N GLY A 51 -17.17 7.19 -15.17
CA GLY A 51 -18.05 8.09 -14.40
C GLY A 51 -18.27 7.63 -12.95
N TRP A 52 -17.28 6.97 -12.35
CA TRP A 52 -17.35 6.39 -11.00
C TRP A 52 -18.51 5.40 -10.84
N SER A 53 -18.76 4.60 -11.88
CA SER A 53 -19.77 3.54 -11.84
C SER A 53 -19.50 2.55 -10.70
N HIS A 54 -20.54 1.84 -10.28
CA HIS A 54 -20.40 0.82 -9.24
C HIS A 54 -19.34 -0.23 -9.61
N GLU A 55 -19.32 -0.67 -10.88
CA GLU A 55 -18.34 -1.62 -11.40
C GLU A 55 -16.92 -1.04 -11.38
N GLY A 56 -16.74 0.21 -11.84
CA GLY A 56 -15.43 0.87 -11.82
C GLY A 56 -14.89 1.04 -10.40
N LEU A 57 -15.76 1.40 -9.43
CA LEU A 57 -15.37 1.50 -8.03
C LEU A 57 -15.10 0.12 -7.39
N THR A 58 -15.76 -0.95 -7.84
CA THR A 58 -15.42 -2.33 -7.42
C THR A 58 -14.04 -2.74 -7.91
N ALA A 59 -13.71 -2.48 -9.18
CA ALA A 59 -12.37 -2.78 -9.70
C ALA A 59 -11.27 -1.99 -8.96
N LEU A 60 -11.55 -0.72 -8.63
CA LEU A 60 -10.64 0.08 -7.79
C LEU A 60 -10.51 -0.50 -6.37
N TYR A 61 -11.60 -0.96 -5.77
CA TYR A 61 -11.57 -1.60 -4.46
C TYR A 61 -10.67 -2.84 -4.45
N GLU A 62 -10.78 -3.70 -5.48
CA GLU A 62 -9.98 -4.92 -5.62
C GLU A 62 -8.48 -4.60 -5.71
N ALA A 63 -8.09 -3.67 -6.59
CA ALA A 63 -6.69 -3.24 -6.70
C ALA A 63 -6.16 -2.64 -5.38
N ALA A 64 -6.98 -1.82 -4.70
CA ALA A 64 -6.60 -1.26 -3.40
C ALA A 64 -6.50 -2.34 -2.31
N HIS A 65 -7.35 -3.36 -2.35
CA HIS A 65 -7.32 -4.48 -1.41
C HIS A 65 -6.04 -5.31 -1.54
N ASP A 66 -5.58 -5.55 -2.75
CA ASP A 66 -4.32 -6.23 -3.01
C ASP A 66 -3.13 -5.40 -2.51
N ALA A 67 -3.08 -4.11 -2.83
CA ALA A 67 -2.05 -3.20 -2.33
C ALA A 67 -2.03 -3.11 -0.79
N LYS A 68 -3.21 -3.14 -0.15
CA LYS A 68 -3.34 -3.23 1.31
C LYS A 68 -2.65 -4.50 1.84
N GLY A 69 -2.94 -5.66 1.25
CA GLY A 69 -2.39 -6.95 1.67
C GLY A 69 -0.89 -7.10 1.42
N LEU A 70 -0.38 -6.49 0.35
CA LEU A 70 1.02 -6.62 -0.07
C LEU A 70 1.94 -5.53 0.50
N GLY A 71 1.43 -4.34 0.82
CA GLY A 71 2.25 -3.21 1.28
C GLY A 71 3.15 -3.55 2.47
N ALA A 72 2.61 -4.14 3.53
CA ALA A 72 3.39 -4.57 4.70
C ALA A 72 4.42 -5.66 4.35
N THR A 73 4.07 -6.59 3.47
CA THR A 73 4.98 -7.66 2.97
C THR A 73 6.17 -7.07 2.22
N TYR A 74 5.97 -5.96 1.50
CA TYR A 74 7.01 -5.25 0.76
C TYR A 74 7.67 -4.12 1.55
N ASP A 75 7.48 -4.06 2.88
CA ASP A 75 8.05 -3.04 3.75
C ASP A 75 7.56 -1.59 3.44
N TYR A 76 6.26 -1.48 3.13
CA TYR A 76 5.51 -0.24 2.92
C TYR A 76 4.22 -0.20 3.77
N PRO A 77 4.31 -0.24 5.11
CA PRO A 77 3.14 -0.18 5.98
C PRO A 77 2.30 1.09 5.81
N PHE A 78 2.89 2.21 5.39
CA PHE A 78 2.15 3.44 5.09
C PHE A 78 1.20 3.29 3.89
N VAL A 79 1.65 2.62 2.82
CA VAL A 79 0.81 2.28 1.66
C VAL A 79 -0.32 1.35 2.10
N THR A 80 -0.04 0.35 2.94
CA THR A 80 -1.08 -0.52 3.52
C THR A 80 -2.17 0.29 4.24
N ARG A 81 -1.78 1.29 5.05
CA ARG A 81 -2.75 2.13 5.79
C ARG A 81 -3.59 3.00 4.85
N LEU A 82 -2.96 3.63 3.86
CA LEU A 82 -3.64 4.41 2.83
C LEU A 82 -4.64 3.56 2.04
N ALA A 83 -4.20 2.38 1.59
CA ALA A 83 -5.03 1.44 0.83
C ALA A 83 -6.20 0.91 1.67
N ALA A 84 -5.96 0.58 2.95
CA ALA A 84 -7.03 0.19 3.86
C ALA A 84 -8.07 1.31 4.07
N SER A 85 -7.63 2.57 4.18
CA SER A 85 -8.55 3.71 4.27
C SER A 85 -9.38 3.89 3.00
N LEU A 86 -8.75 3.74 1.83
CA LEU A 86 -9.46 3.75 0.55
C LEU A 86 -10.47 2.61 0.47
N CYS A 87 -10.09 1.37 0.82
CA CYS A 87 -11.02 0.24 0.86
C CYS A 87 -12.25 0.57 1.70
N ARG A 88 -12.07 1.07 2.94
CA ARG A 88 -13.20 1.47 3.81
C ARG A 88 -14.15 2.49 3.17
N LEU A 89 -13.65 3.37 2.31
CA LEU A 89 -14.47 4.35 1.59
C LEU A 89 -15.33 3.70 0.51
N ILE A 90 -14.83 2.68 -0.20
CA ILE A 90 -15.47 2.13 -1.41
C ILE A 90 -15.89 0.66 -1.29
N GLU A 91 -15.92 0.10 -0.08
CA GLU A 91 -16.32 -1.28 0.18
C GLU A 91 -17.84 -1.48 0.06
N THR A 92 -18.62 -0.56 0.63
CA THR A 92 -20.09 -0.65 0.70
C THR A 92 -20.76 0.10 -0.45
N PRO A 93 -22.02 -0.24 -0.83
CA PRO A 93 -22.79 0.56 -1.79
C PRO A 93 -22.93 2.03 -1.38
N GLU A 94 -23.16 2.30 -0.09
CA GLU A 94 -23.26 3.66 0.46
C GLU A 94 -21.93 4.41 0.34
N GLY A 95 -20.82 3.72 0.61
CA GLY A 95 -19.48 4.25 0.45
C GLY A 95 -19.15 4.59 -0.99
N LYS A 96 -19.45 3.68 -1.92
CA LYS A 96 -19.32 3.90 -3.37
C LYS A 96 -20.16 5.10 -3.83
N ALA A 97 -21.39 5.24 -3.34
CA ALA A 97 -22.24 6.40 -3.66
C ALA A 97 -21.63 7.71 -3.14
N ALA A 98 -21.13 7.73 -1.90
CA ALA A 98 -20.45 8.89 -1.34
C ALA A 98 -19.17 9.25 -2.10
N ALA A 99 -18.40 8.24 -2.51
CA ALA A 99 -17.16 8.43 -3.25
C ALA A 99 -17.42 8.92 -4.68
N CYS A 100 -18.48 8.44 -5.34
CA CYS A 100 -18.95 8.97 -6.63
C CYS A 100 -19.38 10.44 -6.53
N ALA A 101 -20.06 10.83 -5.45
CA ALA A 101 -20.46 12.22 -5.21
C ALA A 101 -19.26 13.14 -4.89
N ALA A 102 -18.19 12.62 -4.30
CA ALA A 102 -17.01 13.37 -3.90
C ALA A 102 -15.69 12.65 -4.27
N PRO A 103 -15.36 12.51 -5.57
CA PRO A 103 -14.24 11.69 -6.05
C PRO A 103 -12.87 12.25 -5.66
N ALA A 104 -12.79 13.51 -5.25
CA ALA A 104 -11.57 14.13 -4.74
C ALA A 104 -10.95 13.34 -3.57
N LEU A 105 -11.78 12.66 -2.75
CA LEU A 105 -11.27 11.83 -1.67
C LEU A 105 -10.60 10.55 -2.18
N ILE A 106 -11.11 9.94 -3.26
CA ILE A 106 -10.44 8.82 -3.94
C ILE A 106 -9.07 9.30 -4.47
N HIS A 107 -9.06 10.43 -5.19
CA HIS A 107 -7.83 10.99 -5.75
C HIS A 107 -6.76 11.21 -4.69
N ALA A 108 -7.13 11.83 -3.56
CA ALA A 108 -6.19 12.09 -2.48
C ALA A 108 -5.54 10.82 -1.91
N HIS A 109 -6.30 9.72 -1.77
CA HIS A 109 -5.73 8.45 -1.32
C HIS A 109 -4.75 7.86 -2.34
N VAL A 110 -5.14 7.80 -3.61
CA VAL A 110 -4.32 7.20 -4.68
C VAL A 110 -3.06 8.04 -4.92
N ASP A 111 -3.18 9.37 -4.94
CA ASP A 111 -2.03 10.27 -5.11
C ASP A 111 -1.08 10.22 -3.92
N ALA A 112 -1.60 10.06 -2.69
CA ALA A 112 -0.77 9.83 -1.52
C ALA A 112 0.01 8.50 -1.60
N MET A 113 -0.60 7.40 -2.07
CA MET A 113 0.10 6.13 -2.29
C MET A 113 1.22 6.29 -3.33
N ARG A 114 0.93 6.97 -4.44
CA ARG A 114 1.92 7.24 -5.50
C ARG A 114 3.07 8.10 -5.00
N ALA A 115 2.78 9.15 -4.23
CA ALA A 115 3.80 9.99 -3.62
C ALA A 115 4.67 9.19 -2.63
N ALA A 116 4.04 8.36 -1.79
CA ALA A 116 4.76 7.52 -0.84
C ALA A 116 5.75 6.58 -1.54
N VAL A 117 5.34 5.89 -2.61
CA VAL A 117 6.24 5.00 -3.35
C VAL A 117 7.33 5.77 -4.11
N ARG A 118 6.98 6.87 -4.79
CA ARG A 118 7.93 7.72 -5.53
C ARG A 118 9.02 8.26 -4.61
N ASP A 119 8.61 8.77 -3.44
CA ASP A 119 9.49 9.43 -2.48
C ASP A 119 10.06 8.45 -1.44
N ARG A 120 9.76 7.14 -1.58
CA ARG A 120 10.19 6.04 -0.70
C ARG A 120 9.81 6.25 0.78
N VAL A 121 8.64 6.82 1.03
CA VAL A 121 8.05 6.97 2.35
C VAL A 121 7.37 5.65 2.75
N ARG A 122 8.07 4.86 3.55
CA ARG A 122 7.64 3.52 3.97
C ARG A 122 6.66 3.54 5.14
N THR A 123 6.90 4.45 6.09
CA THR A 123 6.15 4.58 7.35
C THR A 123 5.48 5.96 7.43
N ASP A 124 4.54 6.10 8.36
CA ASP A 124 3.93 7.39 8.72
C ASP A 124 4.67 8.10 9.87
N GLU A 125 5.92 7.74 10.15
CA GLU A 125 6.75 8.45 11.14
C GLU A 125 6.96 9.93 10.78
N PRO A 126 7.17 10.32 9.50
CA PRO A 126 7.25 11.73 9.14
C PRO A 126 5.95 12.47 9.52
N PRO A 127 6.03 13.62 10.22
CA PRO A 127 4.84 14.32 10.69
C PRO A 127 3.83 14.66 9.59
N ALA A 128 4.32 15.01 8.40
CA ALA A 128 3.47 15.29 7.24
C ALA A 128 2.72 14.03 6.74
N ALA A 129 3.38 12.88 6.72
CA ALA A 129 2.77 11.60 6.32
C ALA A 129 1.65 11.21 7.30
N ARG A 130 1.93 11.29 8.61
CA ARG A 130 0.94 11.03 9.67
C ARG A 130 -0.26 11.95 9.60
N ALA A 131 -0.02 13.26 9.52
CA ALA A 131 -1.10 14.24 9.44
C ALA A 131 -1.99 14.02 8.20
N LEU A 132 -1.38 13.68 7.05
CA LEU A 132 -2.10 13.36 5.83
C LEU A 132 -3.04 12.17 6.01
N ILE A 133 -2.52 11.01 6.45
CA ILE A 133 -3.36 9.82 6.59
C ILE A 133 -4.45 10.00 7.66
N GLU A 134 -4.14 10.67 8.77
CA GLU A 134 -5.13 10.94 9.82
C GLU A 134 -6.27 11.82 9.30
N ALA A 135 -5.97 12.84 8.49
CA ALA A 135 -6.97 13.70 7.87
C ALA A 135 -7.85 12.96 6.86
N LEU A 136 -7.25 12.10 6.04
CA LEU A 136 -7.97 11.25 5.08
C LEU A 136 -8.90 10.29 5.80
N GLU A 137 -8.40 9.57 6.81
CA GLU A 137 -9.21 8.63 7.60
C GLU A 137 -10.32 9.35 8.37
N ALA A 138 -10.06 10.54 8.91
CA ALA A 138 -11.09 11.35 9.57
C ALA A 138 -12.20 11.74 8.59
N ARG A 139 -11.86 12.08 7.34
CA ARG A 139 -12.86 12.37 6.31
C ARG A 139 -13.68 11.14 5.96
N VAL A 140 -13.05 9.97 5.81
CA VAL A 140 -13.77 8.70 5.56
C VAL A 140 -14.71 8.37 6.73
N ARG A 141 -14.26 8.51 7.98
CA ARG A 141 -15.12 8.31 9.17
C ARG A 141 -16.31 9.26 9.20
N ALA A 142 -16.10 10.54 8.86
CA ALA A 142 -17.16 11.54 8.87
C ALA A 142 -18.29 11.27 7.87
N LEU A 143 -18.04 10.47 6.83
CA LEU A 143 -19.08 10.04 5.88
C LEU A 143 -20.02 8.99 6.48
N GLY A 144 -19.62 8.27 7.54
CA GLY A 144 -20.46 7.24 8.17
C GLY A 144 -20.76 6.03 7.29
N VAL A 145 -19.97 5.82 6.23
CA VAL A 145 -20.18 4.77 5.21
C VAL A 145 -19.30 3.53 5.40
N ALA A 146 -18.43 3.54 6.42
CA ALA A 146 -17.55 2.43 6.69
C ALA A 146 -18.34 1.16 7.08
N PRO A 147 -17.88 -0.04 6.67
CA PRO A 147 -18.49 -1.29 7.12
C PRO A 147 -18.48 -1.36 8.65
N ARG A 148 -19.55 -1.92 9.22
CA ARG A 148 -19.69 -2.13 10.67
C ARG A 148 -18.84 -3.30 11.15
#